data_AF-M5TC87-F1
#
_entry.id   AF-M5TC87-F1
#
_cell.length_a   1.000
_cell.length_b   1.000
_cell.length_c   1.000
_cell.angle_alpha   90.00
_cell.angle_beta   90.00
_cell.angle_gamma   90.00
#
_symmetry.space_group_name_H-M   'P 1'
#
loop_
_entity.id
_entity.type
_entity.pdbx_description
1 polymer ?
#
loop_
_entity_poly.entity_id
_entity_poly.type
_entity_poly.pdbx_seq_one_letter_code
_entity_poly.pdbx_strand_id
1 'polypeptide(L)'
;MWLIGEKFFDRPSLLRSLAACADATFAVPIFPSFPSSPLAGFKTHISTSTMVGVAYGYWGVATQGMSLESGLLAGGLCSVAGMLPDLDSDSGVPLRETSLFMAAIAPMLMIDRFRDMGLSHESMALAAMLVYVGIRFVAVEFFRRYTVHRGMWHSIPAALVAGLGAYLIMPCPSEAIRVYKSLAVLIGFLTHLILDEIWSLDFSRGRMRVKKSFGTALKFFGNNWWANVSVWGKLVLLCYLAWGDHGILDRLRQRVRLDRERYTIPGPSLFPESQAPVYPQPGDSYSVPPYPAPSQQAPGYAPNNYWEAAPSDSQRVAVPPAHPALPWSSDAGAF
;
A
#
# COMPACT_ATOMS: atom_id res chain seq x y z
N MET A 1 5.68 21.31 -31.53
CA MET A 1 6.99 21.98 -31.34
C MET A 1 7.65 21.28 -30.15
N TRP A 2 8.40 20.19 -30.29
CA TRP A 2 9.22 19.66 -31.39
C TRP A 2 9.07 18.12 -31.46
N LEU A 3 9.13 17.56 -32.68
CA LEU A 3 8.98 16.16 -33.05
C LEU A 3 10.35 15.52 -33.34
N ILE A 4 10.47 14.22 -33.07
CA ILE A 4 11.20 13.16 -33.84
C ILE A 4 12.72 13.31 -34.07
N GLY A 5 13.48 12.22 -33.90
CA GLY A 5 14.79 12.10 -34.55
C GLY A 5 15.68 10.94 -34.10
N GLU A 6 15.46 9.77 -34.70
CA GLU A 6 16.41 8.70 -35.02
C GLU A 6 17.88 8.84 -34.55
N LYS A 7 18.35 7.91 -33.72
CA LYS A 7 19.71 7.33 -33.78
C LYS A 7 19.70 5.91 -33.21
N PHE A 8 19.12 4.98 -33.96
CA PHE A 8 19.14 3.54 -33.67
C PHE A 8 19.63 2.79 -34.90
N PHE A 9 20.86 3.03 -35.36
CA PHE A 9 21.61 2.13 -36.25
C PHE A 9 23.05 2.65 -36.40
N ASP A 10 24.01 2.03 -35.68
CA ASP A 10 25.39 1.79 -36.14
C ASP A 10 26.27 1.33 -34.97
N ARG A 11 26.37 0.01 -34.76
CA ARG A 11 27.59 -0.66 -34.23
C ARG A 11 27.62 -2.12 -34.67
N PRO A 12 28.46 -2.51 -35.63
CA PRO A 12 28.68 -3.91 -35.97
C PRO A 12 29.71 -4.51 -35.02
N SER A 13 29.27 -5.16 -33.95
CA SER A 13 30.15 -6.00 -33.11
C SER A 13 29.50 -7.30 -32.61
N LEU A 14 28.35 -7.68 -33.17
CA LEU A 14 27.55 -8.85 -32.78
C LEU A 14 27.87 -10.15 -33.55
N LEU A 15 29.08 -10.30 -34.09
CA LEU A 15 29.52 -11.52 -34.80
C LEU A 15 30.85 -12.09 -34.29
N ARG A 16 31.22 -11.81 -33.03
CA ARG A 16 32.32 -12.53 -32.34
C ARG A 16 31.89 -13.26 -31.07
N SER A 17 30.58 -13.41 -30.84
CA SER A 17 30.04 -14.00 -29.60
C SER A 17 29.34 -15.35 -29.80
N LEU A 18 29.57 -16.04 -30.92
CA LEU A 18 28.96 -17.35 -31.23
C LEU A 18 29.97 -18.49 -31.45
N ALA A 19 31.26 -18.29 -31.16
CA ALA A 19 32.30 -19.32 -31.32
C ALA A 19 32.95 -19.78 -29.99
N ALA A 20 32.35 -19.46 -28.84
CA ALA A 20 32.84 -19.88 -27.52
C ALA A 20 31.83 -20.73 -26.72
N CYS A 21 30.85 -21.34 -27.43
CA CYS A 21 29.89 -22.28 -26.87
C CYS A 21 30.20 -23.70 -27.36
N ALA A 22 31.35 -24.25 -27.00
CA ALA A 22 31.64 -25.68 -27.14
C ALA A 22 32.85 -26.02 -26.26
N ASP A 23 32.64 -26.02 -24.95
CA ASP A 23 33.37 -26.83 -23.95
C ASP A 23 33.14 -26.23 -22.55
N ALA A 24 32.00 -26.58 -21.95
CA ALA A 24 31.75 -26.32 -20.54
C ALA A 24 31.27 -27.63 -19.90
N THR A 25 32.24 -28.49 -19.59
CA THR A 25 32.08 -29.61 -18.69
C THR A 25 31.60 -29.11 -17.33
N PHE A 26 30.64 -29.82 -16.75
CA PHE A 26 30.10 -29.62 -15.42
C PHE A 26 31.24 -29.56 -14.37
N ALA A 27 31.58 -28.34 -13.95
CA ALA A 27 32.38 -28.10 -12.76
C ALA A 27 31.67 -27.01 -11.95
N VAL A 28 31.16 -27.39 -10.78
CA VAL A 28 30.62 -26.47 -9.78
C VAL A 28 31.77 -25.56 -9.31
N PRO A 29 31.74 -24.24 -9.55
CA PRO A 29 32.79 -23.37 -9.05
C PRO A 29 32.52 -23.08 -7.58
N ILE A 30 33.42 -23.54 -6.73
CA ILE A 30 33.60 -23.07 -5.36
C ILE A 30 33.95 -21.56 -5.45
N PHE A 31 33.02 -20.74 -4.96
CA PHE A 31 33.03 -19.28 -4.77
C PHE A 31 34.23 -18.49 -5.36
N PRO A 32 34.02 -17.67 -6.41
CA PRO A 32 34.92 -16.58 -6.73
C PRO A 32 34.67 -15.46 -5.72
N SER A 33 35.72 -15.02 -5.00
CA SER A 33 35.71 -13.77 -4.26
C SER A 33 35.66 -12.61 -5.27
N PHE A 34 34.45 -12.12 -5.54
CA PHE A 34 34.21 -10.98 -6.42
C PHE A 34 34.55 -9.65 -5.73
N PRO A 35 35.06 -8.65 -6.48
CA PRO A 35 35.21 -7.29 -5.97
C PRO A 35 33.82 -6.74 -5.62
N SER A 36 33.69 -6.23 -4.41
CA SER A 36 32.45 -5.76 -3.79
C SER A 36 31.95 -4.48 -4.45
N SER A 37 31.27 -4.61 -5.59
CA SER A 37 30.45 -3.52 -6.11
C SER A 37 29.21 -3.35 -5.22
N PRO A 38 28.75 -2.12 -4.94
CA PRO A 38 27.51 -1.87 -4.19
C PRO A 38 26.30 -2.64 -4.75
N LEU A 39 26.30 -2.83 -6.08
CA LEU A 39 25.28 -3.60 -6.80
C LEU A 39 25.27 -5.09 -6.43
N ALA A 40 26.42 -5.69 -6.14
CA ALA A 40 26.52 -7.10 -5.75
C ALA A 40 25.99 -7.34 -4.32
N GLY A 41 26.24 -6.40 -3.39
CA GLY A 41 25.65 -6.44 -2.05
C GLY A 41 24.13 -6.34 -2.11
N PHE A 42 23.63 -5.29 -2.77
CA PHE A 42 22.19 -5.05 -2.95
C PHE A 42 21.42 -6.27 -3.47
N LYS A 43 21.90 -6.90 -4.55
CA LYS A 43 21.28 -8.10 -5.14
C LYS A 43 21.25 -9.29 -4.16
N THR A 44 22.29 -9.43 -3.35
CA THR A 44 22.37 -10.52 -2.36
C THR A 44 21.34 -10.31 -1.26
N HIS A 45 21.31 -9.10 -0.66
CA HIS A 45 20.39 -8.80 0.43
C HIS A 45 18.92 -8.91 0.00
N ILE A 46 18.54 -8.39 -1.17
CA ILE A 46 17.14 -8.47 -1.66
C ILE A 46 16.75 -9.90 -2.02
N SER A 47 17.66 -10.68 -2.60
CA SER A 47 17.39 -12.09 -2.95
C SER A 47 17.19 -12.92 -1.68
N THR A 48 18.09 -12.80 -0.70
CA THR A 48 17.99 -13.52 0.57
C THR A 48 16.75 -13.10 1.36
N SER A 49 16.46 -11.80 1.48
CA SER A 49 15.25 -11.34 2.17
C SER A 49 13.96 -11.77 1.47
N THR A 50 13.97 -11.89 0.14
CA THR A 50 12.84 -12.44 -0.63
C THR A 50 12.65 -13.92 -0.36
N MET A 51 13.72 -14.72 -0.35
CA MET A 51 13.61 -16.14 -0.01
C MET A 51 13.07 -16.35 1.41
N VAL A 52 13.61 -15.60 2.38
CA VAL A 52 13.11 -15.62 3.77
C VAL A 52 11.65 -15.16 3.82
N GLY A 53 11.28 -14.14 3.04
CA GLY A 53 9.91 -13.64 2.95
C GLY A 53 8.94 -14.67 2.38
N VAL A 54 9.32 -15.41 1.33
CA VAL A 54 8.51 -16.51 0.78
C VAL A 54 8.32 -17.61 1.81
N ALA A 55 9.39 -18.00 2.51
CA ALA A 55 9.31 -19.01 3.57
C ALA A 55 8.42 -18.56 4.73
N TYR A 56 8.58 -17.32 5.19
CA TYR A 56 7.76 -16.73 6.26
C TYR A 56 6.29 -16.60 5.86
N GLY A 57 6.04 -16.12 4.64
CA GLY A 57 4.71 -16.03 4.03
C GLY A 57 4.01 -17.38 3.96
N TYR A 58 4.72 -18.40 3.46
CA TYR A 58 4.25 -19.78 3.40
C TYR A 58 3.96 -20.33 4.80
N TRP A 59 4.87 -20.12 5.75
CA TRP A 59 4.69 -20.56 7.14
C TRP A 59 3.43 -19.97 7.78
N GLY A 60 3.17 -18.68 7.57
CA GLY A 60 1.95 -18.03 8.07
C GLY A 60 0.66 -18.61 7.47
N VAL A 61 0.66 -18.89 6.16
CA VAL A 61 -0.51 -19.47 5.48
C VAL A 61 -0.72 -20.93 5.90
N ALA A 62 0.35 -21.73 5.90
CA ALA A 62 0.27 -23.17 6.13
C ALA A 62 0.02 -23.53 7.61
N THR A 63 0.57 -22.76 8.55
CA THR A 63 0.55 -23.13 9.98
C THR A 63 -0.21 -22.17 10.88
N GLN A 64 -0.26 -20.88 10.53
CA GLN A 64 -0.89 -19.84 11.37
C GLN A 64 -2.32 -19.49 10.91
N GLY A 65 -2.83 -20.14 9.87
CA GLY A 65 -4.18 -19.90 9.33
C GLY A 65 -4.34 -18.52 8.69
N MET A 66 -3.25 -17.89 8.27
CA MET A 66 -3.30 -16.59 7.60
C MET A 66 -3.89 -16.74 6.19
N SER A 67 -4.61 -15.72 5.72
CA SER A 67 -5.06 -15.69 4.31
C SER A 67 -3.86 -15.67 3.36
N LEU A 68 -4.03 -16.22 2.15
CA LEU A 68 -3.00 -16.19 1.11
C LEU A 68 -2.52 -14.74 0.85
N GLU A 69 -3.45 -13.79 0.79
CA GLU A 69 -3.15 -12.36 0.62
C GLU A 69 -2.26 -11.82 1.74
N SER A 70 -2.54 -12.20 3.00
CA SER A 70 -1.71 -11.79 4.14
C SER A 70 -0.32 -12.42 4.09
N GLY A 71 -0.22 -13.67 3.64
CA GLY A 71 1.05 -14.37 3.41
C GLY A 71 1.90 -13.70 2.32
N LEU A 72 1.30 -13.39 1.17
CA LEU A 72 1.95 -12.71 0.05
C LEU A 72 2.41 -11.30 0.45
N LEU A 73 1.54 -10.54 1.12
CA LEU A 73 1.87 -9.20 1.58
C LEU A 73 2.99 -9.24 2.62
N ALA A 74 2.95 -10.17 3.59
CA ALA A 74 4.03 -10.34 4.56
C ALA A 74 5.36 -10.72 3.87
N GLY A 75 5.33 -11.62 2.88
CA GLY A 75 6.52 -11.98 2.11
C GLY A 75 7.12 -10.79 1.33
N GLY A 76 6.27 -9.99 0.68
CA GLY A 76 6.70 -8.77 -0.02
C GLY A 76 7.27 -7.72 0.93
N LEU A 77 6.62 -7.51 2.09
CA LEU A 77 7.11 -6.62 3.13
C LEU A 77 8.46 -7.08 3.69
N CYS A 78 8.66 -8.37 3.92
CA CYS A 78 9.93 -8.95 4.34
C CYS A 78 11.04 -8.73 3.30
N SER A 79 10.74 -8.96 2.02
CA SER A 79 11.67 -8.72 0.91
C SER A 79 12.21 -7.29 0.93
N VAL A 80 11.30 -6.30 0.91
CA VAL A 80 11.64 -4.88 0.87
C VAL A 80 12.28 -4.41 2.17
N ALA A 81 11.85 -4.93 3.32
CA ALA A 81 12.41 -4.57 4.62
C ALA A 81 13.90 -4.96 4.74
N GLY A 82 14.35 -6.00 4.03
CA GLY A 82 15.77 -6.34 3.93
C GLY A 82 16.63 -5.29 3.22
N MET A 83 16.04 -4.26 2.60
CA MET A 83 16.76 -3.12 2.02
C MET A 83 16.77 -1.89 2.92
N LEU A 84 16.03 -1.91 4.03
CA LEU A 84 15.92 -0.74 4.91
C LEU A 84 17.24 -0.33 5.58
N PRO A 85 18.13 -1.25 6.01
CA PRO A 85 19.41 -0.84 6.58
C PRO A 85 20.28 -0.10 5.56
N ASP A 86 20.25 -0.53 4.29
CA ASP A 86 21.01 0.07 3.18
C ASP A 86 20.59 1.49 2.80
N LEU A 87 19.49 2.01 3.36
CA LEU A 87 19.10 3.42 3.18
C LEU A 87 20.17 4.40 3.66
N ASP A 88 21.02 3.97 4.59
CA ASP A 88 22.16 4.72 5.13
C ASP A 88 23.45 4.50 4.32
N SER A 89 23.38 3.92 3.13
CA SER A 89 24.56 3.75 2.26
C SER A 89 24.82 4.97 1.38
N ASP A 90 26.10 5.29 1.17
CA ASP A 90 26.55 6.42 0.32
C ASP A 90 26.12 6.25 -1.15
N SER A 91 25.67 5.06 -1.54
CA SER A 91 25.16 4.79 -2.88
C SER A 91 23.72 5.33 -3.03
N GLY A 92 23.54 6.30 -3.93
CA GLY A 92 22.23 6.94 -4.11
C GLY A 92 21.14 6.05 -4.71
N VAL A 93 21.50 4.89 -5.28
CA VAL A 93 20.55 4.02 -6.00
C VAL A 93 19.65 3.20 -5.05
N PRO A 94 20.16 2.38 -4.10
CA PRO A 94 19.30 1.64 -3.17
C PRO A 94 18.40 2.55 -2.33
N LEU A 95 18.94 3.67 -1.83
CA LEU A 95 18.17 4.68 -1.11
C LEU A 95 17.03 5.24 -1.96
N ARG A 96 17.29 5.59 -3.23
CA ARG A 96 16.28 6.14 -4.13
C ARG A 96 15.18 5.13 -4.43
N GLU A 97 15.53 3.89 -4.77
CA GLU A 97 14.54 2.88 -5.18
C GLU A 97 13.68 2.42 -3.98
N THR A 98 14.31 2.11 -2.84
CA THR A 98 13.58 1.67 -1.64
C THR A 98 12.68 2.77 -1.09
N SER A 99 13.13 4.04 -1.10
CA SER A 99 12.29 5.16 -0.66
C SER A 99 11.14 5.49 -1.61
N LEU A 100 11.33 5.35 -2.93
CA LEU A 100 10.26 5.49 -3.93
C LEU A 100 9.18 4.43 -3.71
N PHE A 101 9.60 3.18 -3.51
CA PHE A 101 8.68 2.08 -3.23
C PHE A 101 7.92 2.30 -1.92
N MET A 102 8.63 2.65 -0.83
CA MET A 102 7.99 2.94 0.46
C MET A 102 7.03 4.12 0.39
N ALA A 103 7.38 5.19 -0.35
CA ALA A 103 6.50 6.34 -0.55
C ALA A 103 5.20 5.96 -1.28
N ALA A 104 5.26 5.01 -2.21
CA ALA A 104 4.09 4.54 -2.94
C ALA A 104 3.23 3.56 -2.12
N ILE A 105 3.84 2.63 -1.39
CA ILE A 105 3.12 1.56 -0.68
C ILE A 105 2.61 1.99 0.69
N ALA A 106 3.37 2.78 1.46
CA ALA A 106 2.95 3.21 2.79
C ALA A 106 1.55 3.86 2.83
N PRO A 107 1.19 4.82 1.95
CA PRO A 107 -0.16 5.39 1.97
C PRO A 107 -1.26 4.37 1.64
N MET A 108 -0.96 3.38 0.78
CA MET A 108 -1.91 2.29 0.49
C MET A 108 -2.15 1.40 1.72
N LEU A 109 -1.11 1.13 2.50
CA LEU A 109 -1.24 0.37 3.76
C LEU A 109 -2.00 1.16 4.84
N MET A 110 -1.99 2.49 4.76
CA MET A 110 -2.70 3.38 5.69
C MET A 110 -4.18 3.58 5.36
N ILE A 111 -4.73 2.95 4.31
CA ILE A 111 -6.09 3.22 3.85
C ILE A 111 -7.14 3.02 4.95
N ASP A 112 -7.02 1.94 5.74
CA ASP A 112 -7.92 1.68 6.86
C ASP A 112 -7.75 2.68 7.99
N ARG A 113 -6.54 3.23 8.18
CA ARG A 113 -6.27 4.31 9.13
C ARG A 113 -7.00 5.59 8.72
N PHE A 114 -6.93 5.95 7.45
CA PHE A 114 -7.62 7.14 6.93
C PHE A 114 -9.15 7.01 7.05
N ARG A 115 -9.68 5.79 6.81
CA ARG A 115 -11.11 5.50 7.02
C ARG A 115 -11.51 5.57 8.50
N ASP A 116 -10.65 5.11 9.41
CA ASP A 116 -10.89 5.21 10.85
C ASP A 116 -10.94 6.66 11.32
N MET A 117 -10.08 7.52 10.76
CA MET A 117 -10.09 8.97 11.01
C MET A 117 -11.33 9.70 10.45
N GLY A 118 -12.23 9.00 9.73
CA GLY A 118 -13.44 9.60 9.17
C GLY A 118 -13.18 10.52 7.99
N LEU A 119 -12.03 10.37 7.32
CA LEU A 119 -11.67 11.16 6.15
C LEU A 119 -12.61 10.85 4.96
N SER A 120 -13.06 11.89 4.26
CA SER A 120 -13.74 11.76 2.97
C SER A 120 -12.79 11.18 1.91
N HIS A 121 -13.30 10.58 0.84
CA HIS A 121 -12.47 10.00 -0.23
C HIS A 121 -11.44 10.99 -0.82
N GLU A 122 -11.85 12.25 -1.02
CA GLU A 122 -10.95 13.32 -1.49
C GLU A 122 -9.85 13.62 -0.48
N SER A 123 -10.20 13.73 0.81
CA SER A 123 -9.22 13.97 1.87
C SER A 123 -8.29 12.76 2.10
N MET A 124 -8.76 11.53 1.86
CA MET A 124 -7.90 10.33 1.86
C MET A 124 -6.88 10.40 0.72
N ALA A 125 -7.30 10.81 -0.48
CA ALA A 125 -6.40 10.98 -1.62
C ALA A 125 -5.35 12.08 -1.36
N LEU A 126 -5.77 13.22 -0.80
CA LEU A 126 -4.85 14.29 -0.38
C LEU A 126 -3.90 13.81 0.73
N ALA A 127 -4.39 13.09 1.73
CA ALA A 127 -3.55 12.52 2.79
C ALA A 127 -2.52 11.54 2.22
N ALA A 128 -2.92 10.65 1.30
CA ALA A 128 -2.01 9.73 0.62
C ALA A 128 -0.92 10.48 -0.16
N MET A 129 -1.29 11.55 -0.88
CA MET A 129 -0.34 12.41 -1.58
C MET A 129 0.65 13.09 -0.63
N LEU A 130 0.17 13.62 0.50
CA LEU A 130 1.01 14.25 1.52
C LEU A 130 1.97 13.23 2.17
N VAL A 131 1.52 12.01 2.43
CA VAL A 131 2.38 10.93 2.94
C VAL A 131 3.45 10.57 1.91
N TYR A 132 3.09 10.44 0.63
CA TYR A 132 4.05 10.18 -0.44
C TYR A 132 5.14 11.28 -0.48
N VAL A 133 4.74 12.56 -0.52
CA VAL A 133 5.67 13.70 -0.56
C VAL A 133 6.53 13.74 0.70
N GLY A 134 5.92 13.52 1.87
CA GLY A 134 6.61 13.47 3.16
C GLY A 134 7.69 12.39 3.21
N ILE A 135 7.39 11.18 2.77
CA ILE A 135 8.39 10.09 2.71
C ILE A 135 9.45 10.43 1.65
N ARG A 136 9.03 10.80 0.44
CA ARG A 136 9.92 10.91 -0.73
C ARG A 136 10.96 12.02 -0.60
N PHE A 137 10.56 13.17 -0.04
CA PHE A 137 11.38 14.36 0.01
C PHE A 137 11.86 14.68 1.43
N VAL A 138 10.97 14.63 2.43
CA VAL A 138 11.34 15.03 3.80
C VAL A 138 12.09 13.91 4.52
N ALA A 139 11.53 12.70 4.54
CA ALA A 139 12.16 11.59 5.25
C ALA A 139 13.51 11.21 4.61
N VAL A 140 13.58 11.08 3.28
CA VAL A 140 14.84 10.76 2.58
C VAL A 140 15.93 11.80 2.85
N GLU A 141 15.60 13.10 2.79
CA GLU A 141 16.56 14.16 3.06
C GLU A 141 17.00 14.16 4.53
N PHE A 142 16.07 13.92 5.46
CA PHE A 142 16.39 13.76 6.87
C PHE A 142 17.33 12.56 7.08
N PHE A 143 17.06 11.43 6.45
CA PHE A 143 17.94 10.27 6.51
C PHE A 143 19.36 10.64 6.04
N ARG A 144 19.50 11.22 4.86
CA ARG A 144 20.81 11.63 4.30
C ARG A 144 21.62 12.55 5.21
N ARG A 145 20.97 13.42 5.98
CA ARG A 145 21.67 14.40 6.85
C ARG A 145 22.06 13.84 8.21
N TYR A 146 21.29 12.89 8.74
CA TYR A 146 21.42 12.46 10.14
C TYR A 146 21.83 11.00 10.31
N THR A 147 21.75 10.18 9.26
CA THR A 147 22.26 8.82 9.30
C THR A 147 23.75 8.80 8.98
N VAL A 148 24.50 8.00 9.73
CA VAL A 148 25.94 7.83 9.55
C VAL A 148 26.12 6.38 9.14
N HIS A 149 26.75 6.14 7.99
CA HIS A 149 26.96 4.80 7.43
C HIS A 149 27.45 3.81 8.50
N ARG A 150 26.70 2.72 8.73
CA ARG A 150 26.94 1.69 9.78
C ARG A 150 26.83 2.19 11.22
N GLY A 151 26.09 3.27 11.42
CA GLY A 151 25.76 3.85 12.72
C GLY A 151 24.73 3.01 13.49
N MET A 152 23.85 3.68 14.23
CA MET A 152 22.78 2.99 14.96
C MET A 152 21.64 2.48 14.06
N TRP A 153 21.63 2.83 12.77
CA TRP A 153 20.67 2.26 11.81
C TRP A 153 20.93 0.80 11.47
N HIS A 154 22.16 0.31 11.65
CA HIS A 154 22.48 -1.12 11.60
C HIS A 154 22.51 -1.68 13.03
N SER A 155 21.35 -1.83 13.65
CA SER A 155 21.23 -2.31 15.03
C SER A 155 19.89 -3.02 15.26
N ILE A 156 19.82 -3.85 16.30
CA ILE A 156 18.56 -4.51 16.71
C ILE A 156 17.47 -3.48 17.08
N PRO A 157 17.77 -2.42 17.86
CA PRO A 157 16.78 -1.37 18.13
C PRO A 157 16.22 -0.71 16.87
N ALA A 158 17.04 -0.49 15.83
CA ALA A 158 16.56 0.05 14.56
C ALA A 158 15.62 -0.93 13.82
N ALA A 159 15.91 -2.24 13.89
CA ALA A 159 15.03 -3.27 13.35
C ALA A 159 13.65 -3.26 14.06
N LEU A 160 13.65 -3.14 15.39
CA LEU A 160 12.42 -3.03 16.18
C LEU A 160 11.63 -1.76 15.84
N VAL A 161 12.30 -0.62 15.66
CA VAL A 161 11.69 0.62 15.18
C VAL A 161 11.03 0.44 13.81
N ALA A 162 11.68 -0.25 12.87
CA ALA A 162 11.10 -0.53 11.56
C ALA A 162 9.86 -1.43 11.65
N GLY A 163 9.93 -2.50 12.46
CA GLY A 163 8.79 -3.38 12.72
C GLY A 163 7.61 -2.66 13.36
N LEU A 164 7.85 -1.85 14.40
CA LEU A 164 6.80 -1.04 15.06
C LEU A 164 6.25 0.05 14.14
N GLY A 165 7.09 0.66 13.31
CA GLY A 165 6.65 1.58 12.28
C GLY A 165 5.67 0.92 11.32
N ALA A 166 5.99 -0.28 10.84
CA ALA A 166 5.09 -1.07 9.99
C ALA A 166 3.79 -1.46 10.72
N TYR A 167 3.88 -1.82 12.00
CA TYR A 167 2.72 -2.10 12.85
C TYR A 167 1.77 -0.88 12.86
N LEU A 168 2.28 0.33 13.09
CA LEU A 168 1.48 1.56 13.14
C LEU A 168 0.91 1.95 11.77
N ILE A 169 1.71 1.88 10.71
CA ILE A 169 1.31 2.27 9.35
C ILE A 169 0.15 1.40 8.84
N MET A 170 0.15 0.11 9.18
CA MET A 170 -0.81 -0.87 8.65
C MET A 170 -1.72 -1.38 9.77
N PRO A 171 -2.76 -0.64 10.16
CA PRO A 171 -3.75 -1.19 11.07
C PRO A 171 -4.51 -2.33 10.38
N CYS A 172 -4.84 -3.37 11.14
CA CYS A 172 -5.62 -4.51 10.67
C CYS A 172 -6.70 -4.83 11.71
N PRO A 173 -7.84 -5.41 11.31
CA PRO A 173 -8.93 -5.77 12.24
C PRO A 173 -8.55 -6.93 13.17
N SER A 174 -7.59 -7.76 12.78
CA SER A 174 -7.02 -8.80 13.64
C SER A 174 -5.62 -8.39 14.10
N GLU A 175 -5.42 -8.38 15.42
CA GLU A 175 -4.13 -8.10 16.02
C GLU A 175 -3.08 -9.13 15.62
N ALA A 176 -3.46 -10.41 15.54
CA ALA A 176 -2.57 -11.48 15.11
C ALA A 176 -2.05 -11.24 13.69
N ILE A 177 -2.92 -10.83 12.75
CA ILE A 177 -2.52 -10.51 11.36
C ILE A 177 -1.61 -9.28 11.35
N ARG A 178 -1.93 -8.27 12.15
CA ARG A 178 -1.14 -7.04 12.26
C ARG A 178 0.28 -7.32 12.74
N VAL A 179 0.39 -8.06 13.85
CA VAL A 179 1.66 -8.51 14.43
C VAL A 179 2.41 -9.35 13.40
N TYR A 180 1.77 -10.35 12.80
CA TYR A 180 2.36 -11.22 11.78
C TYR A 180 3.01 -10.44 10.62
N LYS A 181 2.31 -9.47 10.04
CA LYS A 181 2.86 -8.65 8.94
C LYS A 181 3.96 -7.70 9.41
N SER A 182 3.83 -7.11 10.61
CA SER A 182 4.88 -6.24 11.18
C SER A 182 6.16 -7.00 11.53
N LEU A 183 6.02 -8.25 11.99
CA LEU A 183 7.14 -9.17 12.21
C LEU A 183 7.83 -9.53 10.90
N ALA A 184 7.11 -9.60 9.79
CA ALA A 184 7.73 -9.82 8.47
C ALA A 184 8.74 -8.70 8.14
N VAL A 185 8.41 -7.44 8.46
CA VAL A 185 9.32 -6.30 8.28
C VAL A 185 10.54 -6.42 9.21
N LEU A 186 10.31 -6.79 10.48
CA LEU A 186 11.39 -7.03 11.44
C LEU A 186 12.35 -8.14 10.94
N ILE A 187 11.80 -9.27 10.50
CA ILE A 187 12.57 -10.42 10.00
C ILE A 187 13.35 -10.04 8.73
N GLY A 188 12.75 -9.29 7.81
CA GLY A 188 13.45 -8.78 6.62
C GLY A 188 14.66 -7.92 7.00
N PHE A 189 14.47 -6.98 7.92
CA PHE A 189 15.55 -6.14 8.43
C PHE A 189 16.64 -6.95 9.13
N LEU A 190 16.25 -7.90 10.00
CA LEU A 190 17.20 -8.79 10.69
C LEU A 190 17.97 -9.67 9.71
N THR A 191 17.33 -10.16 8.64
CA THR A 191 17.97 -10.94 7.59
C THR A 191 19.13 -10.17 6.97
N HIS A 192 18.94 -8.87 6.73
CA HIS A 192 20.01 -8.01 6.24
C HIS A 192 21.17 -7.92 7.25
N LEU A 193 20.89 -7.64 8.53
CA LEU A 193 21.92 -7.54 9.57
C LEU A 193 22.70 -8.85 9.75
N ILE A 194 22.01 -9.98 9.72
CA ILE A 194 22.63 -11.31 9.81
C ILE A 194 23.52 -11.57 8.60
N LEU A 195 23.06 -11.20 7.40
CA LEU A 195 23.83 -11.37 6.19
C LEU A 195 25.12 -10.54 6.26
N ASP A 196 25.02 -9.27 6.64
CA ASP A 196 26.17 -8.39 6.89
C ASP A 196 27.20 -8.99 7.85
N GLU A 197 26.71 -9.65 8.90
CA GLU A 197 27.55 -10.32 9.90
C GLU A 197 28.24 -11.56 9.32
N ILE A 198 27.51 -12.38 8.54
CA ILE A 198 28.06 -13.56 7.86
C ILE A 198 29.16 -13.18 6.86
N TRP A 199 28.96 -12.12 6.06
CA TRP A 199 29.97 -11.64 5.11
C TRP A 199 31.17 -10.92 5.76
N SER A 200 31.06 -10.61 7.05
CA SER A 200 32.19 -10.10 7.83
C SER A 200 33.17 -11.22 8.25
N LEU A 201 32.74 -12.48 8.18
CA LEU A 201 33.60 -13.66 8.35
C LEU A 201 34.34 -13.94 7.03
N ASP A 202 35.67 -13.74 7.03
CA ASP A 202 36.50 -14.05 5.87
C ASP A 202 37.06 -15.47 6.00
N PHE A 203 36.62 -16.37 5.11
CA PHE A 203 37.10 -17.74 5.00
C PHE A 203 38.15 -17.86 3.89
N SER A 204 39.27 -17.16 4.00
CA SER A 204 40.36 -17.27 3.03
C SER A 204 41.40 -18.29 3.49
N ARG A 205 41.59 -19.36 2.69
CA ARG A 205 42.65 -20.40 2.83
C ARG A 205 42.70 -21.13 4.19
N GLY A 206 41.59 -21.72 4.65
CA GLY A 206 41.60 -22.64 5.80
C GLY A 206 41.88 -22.00 7.16
N ARG A 207 41.93 -20.67 7.26
CA ARG A 207 41.98 -19.92 8.53
C ARG A 207 40.79 -18.98 8.59
N MET A 208 39.98 -19.11 9.64
CA MET A 208 38.90 -18.15 9.91
C MET A 208 39.53 -16.81 10.28
N ARG A 209 39.40 -15.80 9.40
CA ARG A 209 39.84 -14.44 9.72
C ARG A 209 38.60 -13.59 9.98
N VAL A 210 38.35 -13.36 11.27
CA VAL A 210 37.27 -12.48 11.73
C VAL A 210 37.68 -11.04 11.41
N LYS A 211 36.89 -10.32 10.58
CA LYS A 211 37.10 -8.88 10.40
C LYS A 211 36.78 -8.16 11.71
N LYS A 212 37.46 -7.05 11.99
CA LYS A 212 37.22 -6.22 13.19
C LYS A 212 35.76 -5.73 13.31
N SER A 213 34.98 -5.80 12.23
CA SER A 213 33.55 -5.47 12.18
C SER A 213 32.62 -6.58 12.68
N PHE A 214 33.13 -7.76 13.04
CA PHE A 214 32.31 -8.86 13.54
C PHE A 214 31.63 -8.49 14.87
N GLY A 215 30.32 -8.69 14.97
CA GLY A 215 29.47 -8.37 16.11
C GLY A 215 28.90 -6.95 16.10
N THR A 216 29.11 -6.17 15.04
CA THR A 216 28.62 -4.77 14.98
C THR A 216 27.22 -4.62 14.39
N ALA A 217 26.71 -5.59 13.63
CA ALA A 217 25.39 -5.49 13.01
C ALA A 217 24.25 -5.78 14.01
N LEU A 218 24.47 -6.70 14.95
CA LEU A 218 23.51 -7.07 16.00
C LEU A 218 23.69 -6.28 17.31
N LYS A 219 24.31 -5.11 17.26
CA LYS A 219 24.57 -4.29 18.45
C LYS A 219 23.27 -3.66 19.00
N PHE A 220 23.27 -3.38 20.30
CA PHE A 220 22.23 -2.60 20.98
C PHE A 220 22.62 -1.12 21.21
N PHE A 221 23.93 -0.84 21.23
CA PHE A 221 24.49 0.48 21.44
C PHE A 221 25.65 0.72 20.47
N GLY A 222 25.72 1.92 19.92
CA GLY A 222 26.79 2.40 19.06
C GLY A 222 27.71 3.36 19.81
N ASN A 223 28.79 3.78 19.15
CA ASN A 223 29.81 4.64 19.75
C ASN A 223 29.35 6.11 19.91
N ASN A 224 28.31 6.53 19.18
CA ASN A 224 27.77 7.88 19.26
C ASN A 224 26.56 7.93 20.20
N TRP A 225 26.71 8.66 21.30
CA TRP A 225 25.66 8.86 22.30
C TRP A 225 24.35 9.40 21.70
N TRP A 226 24.42 10.42 20.84
CA TRP A 226 23.24 11.03 20.23
C TRP A 226 22.49 10.07 19.31
N ALA A 227 23.22 9.22 18.59
CA ALA A 227 22.60 8.20 17.75
C ALA A 227 21.87 7.14 18.60
N ASN A 228 22.45 6.74 19.74
CA ASN A 228 21.81 5.81 20.67
C ASN A 228 20.51 6.41 21.24
N VAL A 229 20.59 7.63 21.79
CA VAL A 229 19.43 8.34 22.35
C VAL A 229 18.33 8.51 21.29
N SER A 230 18.69 8.84 20.04
CA SER A 230 17.71 9.00 18.97
C SER A 230 16.98 7.70 18.63
N VAL A 231 17.71 6.58 18.47
CA VAL A 231 17.08 5.29 18.10
C VAL A 231 16.26 4.73 19.26
N TRP A 232 16.80 4.74 20.48
CA TRP A 232 16.05 4.30 21.66
C TRP A 232 14.86 5.22 21.96
N GLY A 233 15.00 6.53 21.79
CA GLY A 233 13.90 7.49 21.93
C GLY A 233 12.78 7.22 20.92
N LYS A 234 13.11 6.94 19.66
CA LYS A 234 12.13 6.50 18.65
C LYS A 234 11.47 5.19 19.03
N LEU A 235 12.23 4.22 19.53
CA LEU A 235 11.70 2.93 19.95
C LEU A 235 10.68 3.10 21.08
N VAL A 236 11.02 3.85 22.13
CA VAL A 236 10.12 4.15 23.24
C VAL A 236 8.88 4.90 22.77
N LEU A 237 9.05 5.91 21.91
CA LEU A 237 7.93 6.67 21.34
C LEU A 237 6.99 5.76 20.54
N LEU A 238 7.53 4.89 19.67
CA LEU A 238 6.71 3.99 18.87
C LEU A 238 6.03 2.92 19.72
N CYS A 239 6.68 2.42 20.78
CA CYS A 239 6.03 1.54 21.75
C CYS A 239 4.85 2.25 22.45
N TYR A 240 5.04 3.50 22.88
CA TYR A 240 3.98 4.30 23.47
C TYR A 240 2.81 4.54 22.50
N LEU A 241 3.12 4.86 21.24
CA LEU A 241 2.10 5.02 20.20
C LEU A 241 1.39 3.70 19.90
N ALA A 242 2.12 2.59 19.80
CA ALA A 242 1.54 1.27 19.56
C ALA A 242 0.61 0.84 20.70
N TRP A 243 0.98 1.16 21.94
CA TRP A 243 0.13 0.96 23.12
C TRP A 243 -1.15 1.83 23.06
N GLY A 244 -1.05 3.08 22.61
CA GLY A 244 -2.22 3.94 22.43
C GLY A 244 -3.14 3.51 21.26
N ASP A 245 -2.61 2.75 20.32
CA ASP A 245 -3.29 2.39 19.07
C ASP A 245 -4.30 1.23 19.22
N HIS A 246 -4.40 0.60 20.40
CA HIS A 246 -5.37 -0.46 20.68
C HIS A 246 -6.82 -0.04 20.38
N GLY A 247 -7.16 1.24 20.57
CA GLY A 247 -8.50 1.75 20.26
C GLY A 247 -8.89 1.71 18.77
N ILE A 248 -7.92 1.76 17.85
CA ILE A 248 -8.19 1.65 16.40
C ILE A 248 -8.60 0.23 16.04
N LEU A 249 -7.98 -0.76 16.67
CA LEU A 249 -8.25 -2.18 16.42
C LEU A 249 -9.72 -2.51 16.69
N ASP A 250 -10.28 -2.04 17.80
CA ASP A 250 -11.67 -2.32 18.16
C ASP A 250 -12.67 -1.65 17.21
N ARG A 251 -12.37 -0.41 16.78
CA ARG A 251 -13.19 0.28 15.76
C ARG A 251 -13.15 -0.42 14.41
N LEU A 252 -11.97 -0.89 13.98
CA LEU A 252 -11.83 -1.66 12.74
C LEU A 252 -12.58 -3.00 12.84
N ARG A 253 -12.49 -3.70 13.97
CA ARG A 253 -13.27 -4.94 14.21
C ARG A 253 -14.77 -4.68 14.11
N GLN A 254 -15.26 -3.61 14.73
CA GLN A 254 -16.67 -3.25 14.70
C GLN A 254 -17.13 -2.93 13.27
N ARG A 255 -16.35 -2.16 12.52
CA ARG A 255 -16.67 -1.86 11.10
C ARG A 255 -16.73 -3.11 10.25
N VAL A 256 -15.74 -4.01 10.36
CA VAL A 256 -15.73 -5.28 9.62
C VAL A 256 -16.94 -6.15 9.99
N ARG A 257 -17.37 -6.16 11.26
CA ARG A 257 -18.60 -6.86 11.68
C ARG A 257 -19.85 -6.25 11.02
N LEU A 258 -20.00 -4.93 11.07
CA LEU A 258 -21.15 -4.23 10.49
C LEU A 258 -21.21 -4.39 8.97
N ASP A 259 -20.06 -4.30 8.29
CA ASP A 259 -19.97 -4.56 6.84
C ASP A 259 -20.38 -6.00 6.56
N ARG A 260 -19.86 -6.98 7.33
CA ARG A 260 -20.26 -8.38 7.19
C ARG A 260 -21.77 -8.54 7.34
N GLU A 261 -22.36 -8.01 8.41
CA GLU A 261 -23.81 -8.09 8.67
C GLU A 261 -24.65 -7.43 7.57
N ARG A 262 -24.20 -6.29 7.04
CA ARG A 262 -24.86 -5.60 5.92
C ARG A 262 -24.86 -6.44 4.64
N TYR A 263 -23.81 -7.22 4.38
CA TYR A 263 -23.69 -8.06 3.19
C TYR A 263 -24.20 -9.50 3.40
N THR A 264 -24.23 -10.02 4.63
CA THR A 264 -24.91 -11.26 5.00
C THR A 264 -26.33 -10.95 5.46
N ILE A 265 -27.20 -10.57 4.53
CA ILE A 265 -28.65 -10.65 4.76
C ILE A 265 -28.97 -12.12 5.11
N PRO A 266 -29.67 -12.41 6.23
CA PRO A 266 -30.21 -13.74 6.46
C PRO A 266 -31.10 -14.14 5.29
N GLY A 267 -30.84 -15.29 4.67
CA GLY A 267 -31.82 -15.95 3.81
C GLY A 267 -33.18 -16.05 4.52
N PRO A 268 -34.28 -16.22 3.77
CA PRO A 268 -35.64 -15.80 4.11
C PRO A 268 -36.29 -16.56 5.29
N SER A 269 -35.72 -16.51 6.49
CA SER A 269 -36.30 -17.04 7.72
C SER A 269 -36.98 -15.98 8.58
N LEU A 270 -37.00 -14.72 8.13
CA LEU A 270 -37.75 -13.62 8.75
C LEU A 270 -39.14 -13.37 8.12
N PHE A 271 -39.52 -14.16 7.09
CA PHE A 271 -40.89 -14.20 6.62
C PHE A 271 -41.57 -15.42 7.25
N PRO A 272 -42.63 -15.27 8.06
CA PRO A 272 -43.46 -16.42 8.39
C PRO A 272 -43.91 -17.03 7.07
N GLU A 273 -43.70 -18.34 6.92
CA GLU A 273 -43.91 -19.16 5.73
C GLU A 273 -45.09 -18.67 4.87
N SER A 274 -44.82 -17.71 3.98
CA SER A 274 -45.78 -17.29 3.00
C SER A 274 -45.78 -18.40 1.98
N GLN A 275 -46.78 -19.27 2.08
CA GLN A 275 -47.07 -20.36 1.15
C GLN A 275 -46.59 -19.99 -0.25
N ALA A 276 -45.62 -20.74 -0.74
CA ALA A 276 -45.16 -20.60 -2.11
C ALA A 276 -46.38 -20.62 -3.04
N PRO A 277 -46.47 -19.71 -4.04
CA PRO A 277 -47.60 -19.70 -4.94
C PRO A 277 -47.69 -21.06 -5.64
N VAL A 278 -48.78 -21.78 -5.40
CA VAL A 278 -49.12 -23.00 -6.12
C VAL A 278 -49.39 -22.59 -7.56
N TYR A 279 -48.51 -22.97 -8.48
CA TYR A 279 -48.75 -22.78 -9.91
C TYR A 279 -49.90 -23.68 -10.35
N PRO A 280 -50.98 -23.15 -10.97
CA PRO A 280 -52.08 -23.97 -11.47
C PRO A 280 -51.59 -24.95 -12.53
N GLN A 281 -52.04 -26.19 -12.46
CA GLN A 281 -51.76 -27.19 -13.48
C GLN A 281 -52.70 -26.98 -14.69
N PRO A 282 -52.30 -27.38 -15.91
CA PRO A 282 -53.10 -27.12 -17.11
C PRO A 282 -54.38 -27.98 -17.07
N GLY A 283 -55.51 -27.37 -16.72
CA GLY A 283 -56.80 -28.06 -16.63
C GLY A 283 -57.90 -27.31 -15.87
N ASP A 284 -57.55 -26.29 -15.08
CA ASP A 284 -58.53 -25.55 -14.29
C ASP A 284 -59.29 -24.51 -15.13
N SER A 285 -60.62 -24.53 -15.03
CA SER A 285 -61.53 -23.61 -15.73
C SER A 285 -61.58 -22.25 -15.02
N TYR A 286 -61.35 -21.18 -15.77
CA TYR A 286 -61.25 -19.82 -15.24
C TYR A 286 -62.63 -19.24 -14.88
N SER A 287 -62.79 -18.78 -13.63
CA SER A 287 -63.65 -17.64 -13.33
C SER A 287 -62.75 -16.45 -13.00
N VAL A 288 -62.86 -15.38 -13.79
CA VAL A 288 -62.04 -14.17 -13.62
C VAL A 288 -62.60 -13.39 -12.42
N PRO A 289 -61.85 -13.16 -11.34
CA PRO A 289 -62.30 -12.28 -10.27
C PRO A 289 -62.30 -10.83 -10.79
N PRO A 290 -63.27 -10.00 -10.39
CA PRO A 290 -63.37 -8.62 -10.88
C PRO A 290 -62.15 -7.81 -10.42
N TYR A 291 -61.63 -6.99 -11.34
CA TYR A 291 -60.53 -6.07 -11.08
C TYR A 291 -60.83 -5.18 -9.85
N PRO A 292 -59.87 -5.02 -8.91
CA PRO A 292 -59.98 -3.97 -7.90
C PRO A 292 -59.99 -2.61 -8.60
N ALA A 293 -60.89 -1.72 -8.19
CA ALA A 293 -60.91 -0.33 -8.66
C ALA A 293 -59.56 0.35 -8.43
N PRO A 294 -59.11 1.27 -9.31
CA PRO A 294 -57.85 1.97 -9.13
C PRO A 294 -57.88 2.72 -7.79
N SER A 295 -56.95 2.42 -6.90
CA SER A 295 -56.71 3.23 -5.70
C SER A 295 -56.32 4.65 -6.12
N GLN A 296 -56.93 5.62 -5.46
CA GLN A 296 -56.70 7.04 -5.70
C GLN A 296 -55.19 7.37 -5.61
N GLN A 297 -54.68 8.04 -6.64
CA GLN A 297 -53.31 8.54 -6.71
C GLN A 297 -52.97 9.36 -5.46
N ALA A 298 -51.97 8.91 -4.70
CA ALA A 298 -51.32 9.72 -3.69
C ALA A 298 -50.57 10.89 -4.35
N PRO A 299 -50.42 12.06 -3.70
CA PRO A 299 -49.91 13.26 -4.35
C PRO A 299 -48.42 13.13 -4.71
N GLY A 300 -48.12 13.26 -6.01
CA GLY A 300 -46.90 13.78 -6.61
C GLY A 300 -45.54 13.38 -6.00
N TYR A 301 -44.94 12.30 -6.52
CA TYR A 301 -43.49 12.14 -6.54
C TYR A 301 -43.01 12.23 -7.99
N ALA A 302 -42.50 13.39 -8.39
CA ALA A 302 -41.79 13.54 -9.64
C ALA A 302 -40.44 12.82 -9.54
N PRO A 303 -39.99 12.06 -10.56
CA PRO A 303 -38.67 11.46 -10.52
C PRO A 303 -37.61 12.57 -10.62
N ASN A 304 -36.90 12.83 -9.53
CA ASN A 304 -35.73 13.69 -9.54
C ASN A 304 -34.61 13.01 -10.34
N ASN A 305 -34.33 13.54 -11.54
CA ASN A 305 -33.17 13.18 -12.35
C ASN A 305 -31.91 13.81 -11.73
N TYR A 306 -31.20 13.08 -10.87
CA TYR A 306 -29.99 13.57 -10.18
C TYR A 306 -28.74 13.71 -11.07
N TRP A 307 -28.88 13.73 -12.41
CA TRP A 307 -27.76 13.83 -13.36
C TRP A 307 -27.76 15.12 -14.18
N GLU A 308 -28.81 15.94 -14.11
CA GLU A 308 -28.84 17.24 -14.80
C GLU A 308 -28.28 18.32 -13.86
N ALA A 309 -27.04 18.72 -14.11
CA ALA A 309 -26.46 19.89 -13.48
C ALA A 309 -27.31 21.13 -13.79
N ALA A 310 -27.73 21.87 -12.77
CA ALA A 310 -28.48 23.10 -12.93
C ALA A 310 -27.67 24.13 -13.75
N PRO A 311 -28.27 24.82 -14.72
CA PRO A 311 -27.59 25.89 -15.44
C PRO A 311 -27.27 27.05 -14.48
N SER A 312 -26.04 27.56 -14.55
CA SER A 312 -25.55 28.67 -13.73
C SER A 312 -26.38 29.95 -13.94
N ASP A 313 -26.51 30.75 -12.88
CA ASP A 313 -27.35 31.96 -12.70
C ASP A 313 -27.16 33.13 -13.71
N SER A 314 -26.45 32.94 -14.82
CA SER A 314 -26.21 33.98 -15.84
C SER A 314 -27.30 34.07 -16.92
N GLN A 315 -28.39 33.29 -16.85
CA GLN A 315 -29.45 33.28 -17.87
C GLN A 315 -30.80 33.88 -17.46
N ARG A 316 -30.93 34.51 -16.29
CA ARG A 316 -32.11 35.33 -15.98
C ARG A 316 -31.99 36.71 -16.61
N VAL A 317 -32.14 36.79 -17.93
CA VAL A 317 -32.51 38.06 -18.59
C VAL A 317 -34.02 38.20 -18.44
N ALA A 318 -34.42 39.31 -17.83
CA ALA A 318 -35.78 39.63 -17.44
C ALA A 318 -36.76 39.64 -18.63
N VAL A 319 -37.89 38.94 -18.47
CA VAL A 319 -39.09 39.19 -19.27
C VAL A 319 -39.78 40.44 -18.68
N PRO A 320 -39.95 41.53 -19.43
CA PRO A 320 -40.62 42.71 -18.91
C PRO A 320 -42.14 42.48 -18.80
N PRO A 321 -42.81 43.05 -17.77
CA PRO A 321 -44.25 42.86 -17.59
C PRO A 321 -45.07 43.64 -18.62
N ALA A 322 -46.18 43.05 -19.04
CA ALA A 322 -47.11 43.58 -20.03
C ALA A 322 -47.74 44.92 -19.60
N HIS A 323 -47.72 45.92 -20.48
CA HIS A 323 -48.44 47.18 -20.32
C HIS A 323 -49.94 47.02 -20.69
N PRO A 324 -50.87 47.74 -20.03
CA PRO A 324 -52.27 47.77 -20.43
C PRO A 324 -52.47 48.54 -21.74
N ALA A 325 -53.37 48.04 -22.59
CA ALA A 325 -53.71 48.62 -23.88
C ALA A 325 -54.31 50.04 -23.75
N LEU A 326 -53.87 50.96 -24.63
CA LEU A 326 -54.52 52.25 -24.88
C LEU A 326 -55.19 52.25 -26.26
N PRO A 327 -56.27 53.04 -26.45
CA PRO A 327 -57.12 52.95 -27.65
C PRO A 327 -56.50 53.68 -28.84
N TRP A 328 -56.82 53.16 -30.02
CA TRP A 328 -56.37 53.58 -31.33
C TRP A 328 -56.84 55.00 -31.69
N SER A 329 -55.94 55.82 -32.21
CA SER A 329 -56.27 56.99 -33.05
C SER A 329 -55.43 56.95 -34.32
N SER A 330 -56.14 56.97 -35.44
CA SER A 330 -55.67 57.16 -36.81
C SER A 330 -54.98 58.50 -37.01
N ASP A 331 -54.05 58.55 -37.98
CA ASP A 331 -53.44 59.68 -38.69
C ASP A 331 -51.90 59.55 -38.64
N ALA A 332 -51.07 59.95 -39.60
CA ALA A 332 -51.14 60.25 -41.02
C ALA A 332 -49.66 60.48 -41.47
N GLY A 333 -49.32 60.21 -42.73
CA GLY A 333 -48.27 60.97 -43.44
C GLY A 333 -46.80 60.53 -43.30
N ALA A 334 -46.18 60.30 -44.47
CA ALA A 334 -44.85 60.75 -44.94
C ALA A 334 -43.74 60.99 -43.89
N PHE A 335 -42.54 60.43 -44.02
CA PHE A 335 -41.60 60.56 -45.15
C PHE A 335 -40.57 59.41 -45.08
#